data_AF-A0A7C4R2F0-F1
#
_entry.id   AF-A0A7C4R2F0-F1
#
_cell.length_a   1.000
_cell.length_b   1.000
_cell.length_c   1.000
_cell.angle_alpha   90.00
_cell.angle_beta   90.00
_cell.angle_gamma   90.00
#
_symmetry.space_group_name_H-M   'P 1'
#
loop_
_entity.id
_entity.type
_entity.pdbx_description
1 polymer ?
#
loop_
_entity_poly.entity_id
_entity_poly.type
_entity_poly.pdbx_seq_one_letter_code
_entity_poly.pdbx_strand_id
1 'polypeptide(L)'
;MKKTIPISIGKTLFHIEEDAYGKLSQYLVAVKLKFSSNPEGSEIVADIENRIAEHFLDGQKGDVSHVVDLGEVESLISSMGRPDDFVSPESETDKEDSSASANPAPTTSANNKKLYRNPDDMVLAGVASGLGSYLGIEPVLVRLAFALFAFLNGFGVIVYLVLWASMKEAKTATEKLQMQGAPVTLESVDKLMKETTSNIKEKVGDKNSLSAFANSVGRGLASFLRHVIPGFGKIIGIVISIVAAIGVAALVLGMMAVFISLGSPYLDFPFLEAVGYPLFIFIVIAVFFAVLVPLLFVQALGSLLRNGWDNQKTKYGAILFGLWFVALLSLAALSARAIPVYREFVKNDSSYQKITRAYELEDFSSIKAQNGFSVEIFSGNEFKAEANGRERYLDNIELAVSQGILTISRKSENSPHVCIFCSTHSTNVRVWLPVLQSLSASNGVNVKGTANASGTISVRLENGSSVDLSIVGTSTQVLLRTENASRANISGSTEEADFSASNGSRIQAENLVAKKVRAHASNASKITLQAKEVLDATAENAGRIEYIGTPKELRQDVSNASVLERISGDAPPVVEKISTTTPPTPPALPVTMPSVDGRRPTPVVEDPALSM
;
A
#
# COMPACT_ATOMS: atom_id res chain seq x y z
N MET A 1 -63.91 40.95 12.31
CA MET A 1 -62.83 40.19 12.98
C MET A 1 -61.53 40.62 12.33
N LYS A 2 -60.60 41.19 13.10
CA LYS A 2 -59.27 41.54 12.59
C LYS A 2 -58.43 40.27 12.44
N LYS A 3 -57.47 40.27 11.50
CA LYS A 3 -56.55 39.14 11.33
C LYS A 3 -55.57 39.12 12.50
N THR A 4 -55.32 37.93 13.03
CA THR A 4 -54.35 37.69 14.11
C THR A 4 -53.11 36.98 13.56
N ILE A 5 -51.95 37.33 14.10
CA ILE A 5 -50.64 36.81 13.72
C ILE A 5 -50.00 36.20 14.97
N PRO A 6 -49.53 34.94 14.92
CA PRO A 6 -48.79 34.34 16.02
C PRO A 6 -47.35 34.88 16.05
N ILE A 7 -46.89 35.32 17.22
CA ILE A 7 -45.51 35.77 17.46
C ILE A 7 -44.97 35.20 18.77
N SER A 8 -43.68 34.89 18.81
CA SER A 8 -42.98 34.46 20.02
C SER A 8 -42.17 35.62 20.61
N ILE A 9 -42.40 35.95 21.88
CA ILE A 9 -41.70 37.02 22.61
C ILE A 9 -41.24 36.45 23.96
N GLY A 10 -39.96 36.60 24.34
CA GLY A 10 -39.47 36.07 25.62
C GLY A 10 -39.71 34.56 25.78
N LYS A 11 -39.61 33.80 24.67
CA LYS A 11 -39.92 32.35 24.56
C LYS A 11 -41.39 31.95 24.81
N THR A 12 -42.32 32.91 24.87
CA THR A 12 -43.77 32.66 25.03
C THR A 12 -44.51 33.03 23.73
N LEU A 13 -45.52 32.24 23.35
CA LEU A 13 -46.29 32.43 22.12
C LEU A 13 -47.56 33.25 22.38
N PHE A 14 -47.73 34.35 21.63
CA PHE A 14 -48.90 35.23 21.68
C PHE A 14 -49.58 35.34 20.32
N HIS A 15 -50.89 35.60 20.30
CA HIS A 15 -51.63 35.97 19.10
C HIS A 15 -51.90 37.48 19.14
N ILE A 16 -51.48 38.20 18.12
CA ILE A 16 -51.53 39.68 18.08
C ILE A 16 -52.32 40.13 16.85
N GLU A 17 -53.13 41.18 16.97
CA GLU A 17 -53.80 41.79 15.81
C GLU A 17 -52.79 42.34 14.78
N GLU A 18 -53.12 42.27 13.49
CA GLU A 18 -52.23 42.67 12.38
C GLU A 18 -51.72 44.13 12.47
N ASP A 19 -52.53 45.05 12.98
CA ASP A 19 -52.18 46.46 13.22
C ASP A 19 -51.29 46.64 14.46
N ALA A 20 -51.55 45.88 15.53
CA ALA A 20 -50.74 45.85 16.75
C ALA A 20 -49.35 45.22 16.51
N TYR A 21 -49.28 44.16 15.70
CA TYR A 21 -48.04 43.50 15.29
C TYR A 21 -47.09 44.46 14.59
N GLY A 22 -47.61 45.33 13.71
CA GLY A 22 -46.80 46.33 13.01
C GLY A 22 -46.07 47.28 13.96
N LYS A 23 -46.76 47.81 14.98
CA LYS A 23 -46.16 48.72 15.97
C LYS A 23 -45.17 48.00 16.89
N LEU A 24 -45.54 46.82 17.41
CA LEU A 24 -44.68 46.06 18.30
C LEU A 24 -43.40 45.58 17.60
N SER A 25 -43.51 45.14 16.34
CA SER A 25 -42.35 44.73 15.54
C SER A 25 -41.40 45.90 15.27
N GLN A 26 -41.92 47.12 15.04
CA GLN A 26 -41.08 48.31 14.89
C GLN A 26 -40.33 48.64 16.19
N TYR A 27 -41.02 48.55 17.33
CA TYR A 27 -40.41 48.77 18.64
C TYR A 27 -39.28 47.76 18.93
N LEU A 28 -39.53 46.46 18.75
CA LEU A 28 -38.52 45.41 18.98
C LEU A 28 -37.29 45.55 18.06
N VAL A 29 -37.51 45.92 16.80
CA VAL A 29 -36.41 46.16 15.85
C VAL A 29 -35.57 47.38 16.28
N ALA A 30 -36.21 48.46 16.74
CA ALA A 30 -35.51 49.65 17.23
C ALA A 30 -34.66 49.35 18.48
N VAL A 31 -35.20 48.59 19.44
CA VAL A 31 -34.46 48.14 20.63
C VAL A 31 -33.26 47.29 20.24
N LYS A 32 -33.43 46.31 19.35
CA LYS A 32 -32.36 45.41 18.91
C LYS A 32 -31.25 46.13 18.15
N LEU A 33 -31.59 47.16 17.37
CA LEU A 33 -30.62 48.00 16.66
C LEU A 33 -29.82 48.90 17.60
N LYS A 34 -30.43 49.42 18.67
CA LYS A 34 -29.71 50.26 19.64
C LYS A 34 -28.63 49.47 20.40
N PHE A 35 -28.95 48.25 20.81
CA PHE A 35 -28.05 47.41 21.62
C PHE A 35 -27.17 46.46 20.78
N SER A 36 -27.27 46.44 19.45
CA SER A 36 -26.46 45.55 18.59
C SER A 36 -24.95 45.84 18.63
N SER A 37 -24.56 47.03 19.09
CA SER A 37 -23.18 47.50 19.12
C SER A 37 -22.48 47.29 20.47
N ASN A 38 -23.19 46.85 21.51
CA ASN A 38 -22.63 46.63 22.86
C ASN A 38 -22.40 45.13 23.10
N PRO A 39 -21.22 44.67 23.59
CA PRO A 39 -20.95 43.26 23.85
C PRO A 39 -21.96 42.56 24.78
N GLU A 40 -22.56 43.28 25.74
CA GLU A 40 -23.62 42.78 26.65
C GLU A 40 -25.04 43.02 26.10
N GLY A 41 -25.18 43.59 24.90
CA GLY A 41 -26.45 44.03 24.34
C GLY A 41 -27.45 42.90 24.07
N SER A 42 -26.97 41.66 23.87
CA SER A 42 -27.86 40.51 23.66
C SER A 42 -28.61 40.07 24.94
N GLU A 43 -28.02 40.30 26.11
CA GLU A 43 -28.62 39.99 27.41
C GLU A 43 -29.69 41.04 27.77
N ILE A 44 -29.36 42.32 27.53
CA ILE A 44 -30.29 43.44 27.73
C ILE A 44 -31.54 43.30 26.85
N VAL A 45 -31.37 42.92 25.57
CA VAL A 45 -32.51 42.67 24.66
C VAL A 45 -33.37 41.51 25.15
N ALA A 46 -32.75 40.44 25.67
CA ALA A 46 -33.49 39.30 26.21
C ALA A 46 -34.30 39.64 27.46
N ASP A 47 -33.77 40.47 28.37
CA ASP A 47 -34.49 40.94 29.56
C ASP A 47 -35.66 41.86 29.21
N ILE A 48 -35.50 42.72 28.20
CA ILE A 48 -36.58 43.56 27.68
C ILE A 48 -37.69 42.69 27.06
N GLU A 49 -37.33 41.70 26.24
CA GLU A 49 -38.30 40.77 25.65
C GLU A 49 -39.06 39.96 26.72
N ASN A 50 -38.40 39.55 27.81
CA ASN A 50 -39.04 38.86 28.92
C ASN A 50 -40.03 39.77 29.67
N ARG A 51 -39.68 41.03 29.94
CA ARG A 51 -40.61 42.01 30.54
C ARG A 51 -41.83 42.30 29.67
N ILE A 52 -41.66 42.30 28.34
CA ILE A 52 -42.78 42.43 27.38
C ILE A 52 -43.72 41.23 27.49
N ALA A 53 -43.16 40.01 27.56
CA ALA A 53 -43.95 38.80 27.72
C ALA A 53 -44.72 38.80 29.05
N GLU A 54 -44.11 39.23 30.16
CA GLU A 54 -44.78 39.35 31.46
C GLU A 54 -45.96 40.35 31.42
N HIS A 55 -45.76 41.51 30.78
CA HIS A 55 -46.82 42.52 30.67
C HIS A 55 -48.06 42.01 29.91
N PHE A 56 -47.86 41.22 28.84
CA PHE A 56 -48.97 40.60 28.11
C PHE A 56 -49.60 39.42 28.86
N LEU A 57 -48.88 38.78 29.77
CA LEU A 57 -49.42 37.74 30.65
C LEU A 57 -50.23 38.31 31.82
N ASP A 58 -49.87 39.49 32.34
CA ASP A 58 -50.60 40.11 33.47
C ASP A 58 -51.98 40.67 33.04
N GLY A 59 -52.12 41.04 31.75
CA GLY A 59 -53.41 41.36 31.12
C GLY A 59 -54.36 40.16 30.98
N GLN A 60 -53.87 38.93 31.21
CA GLN A 60 -54.53 37.68 30.87
C GLN A 60 -55.39 37.08 32.02
N LYS A 61 -55.83 37.89 32.99
CA LYS A 61 -56.61 37.40 34.16
C LYS A 61 -57.96 36.77 33.76
N GLY A 62 -57.94 35.48 33.45
CA GLY A 62 -59.11 34.60 33.41
C GLY A 62 -59.61 34.12 32.05
N ASP A 63 -58.93 34.38 30.93
CA ASP A 63 -59.37 33.94 29.59
C ASP A 63 -58.28 33.18 28.81
N VAL A 64 -58.65 32.05 28.21
CA VAL A 64 -57.72 31.05 27.61
C VAL A 64 -57.36 31.40 26.16
N SER A 65 -58.02 32.39 25.55
CA SER A 65 -57.76 32.83 24.17
C SER A 65 -57.52 34.34 24.05
N HIS A 66 -56.69 34.90 24.93
CA HIS A 66 -56.29 36.31 24.86
C HIS A 66 -55.58 36.64 23.55
N VAL A 67 -56.02 37.72 22.88
CA VAL A 67 -55.40 38.27 21.68
C VAL A 67 -54.96 39.69 21.99
N VAL A 68 -53.67 39.98 21.78
CA VAL A 68 -53.09 41.29 22.06
C VAL A 68 -53.55 42.29 21.00
N ASP A 69 -54.23 43.34 21.45
CA ASP A 69 -54.73 44.42 20.60
C ASP A 69 -53.78 45.62 20.54
N LEU A 70 -54.13 46.61 19.70
CA LEU A 70 -53.33 47.81 19.51
C LEU A 70 -53.21 48.66 20.79
N GLY A 71 -54.25 48.66 21.63
CA GLY A 71 -54.28 49.44 22.88
C GLY A 71 -53.33 48.87 23.93
N GLU A 72 -53.20 47.54 24.01
CA GLU A 72 -52.23 46.86 24.89
C GLU A 72 -50.78 47.11 24.48
N VAL A 73 -50.50 47.17 23.16
CA VAL A 73 -49.15 47.50 22.67
C VAL A 73 -48.80 48.96 22.97
N GLU A 74 -49.76 49.88 22.86
CA GLU A 74 -49.55 51.29 23.18
C GLU A 74 -49.33 51.52 24.69
N SER A 75 -50.08 50.82 25.55
CA SER A 75 -49.88 50.91 27.01
C SER A 75 -48.51 50.36 27.41
N LEU A 76 -48.07 49.26 26.80
CA LEU A 76 -46.74 48.68 26.99
C LEU A 76 -45.62 49.66 26.62
N ILE A 77 -45.72 50.31 25.45
CA ILE A 77 -44.71 51.28 25.00
C ILE A 77 -44.68 52.50 25.93
N SER A 78 -45.84 52.91 26.46
CA SER A 78 -45.91 54.02 27.43
C SER A 78 -45.30 53.66 28.80
N SER A 79 -45.39 52.38 29.22
CA SER A 79 -44.83 51.89 30.47
C SER A 79 -43.32 51.65 30.41
N MET A 80 -42.82 51.14 29.28
CA MET A 80 -41.40 50.80 29.11
C MET A 80 -40.53 51.95 28.58
N GLY A 81 -41.12 52.98 27.99
CA GLY A 81 -40.41 54.12 27.40
C GLY A 81 -39.99 53.89 25.93
N ARG A 82 -39.56 54.96 25.26
CA ARG A 82 -39.11 54.92 23.86
C ARG A 82 -37.63 54.52 23.77
N PRO A 83 -37.21 53.79 22.72
CA PRO A 83 -35.82 53.31 22.58
C PRO A 83 -34.74 54.42 22.49
N ASP A 84 -35.15 55.67 22.23
CA ASP A 84 -34.25 56.82 22.14
C ASP A 84 -33.91 57.44 23.52
N ASP A 85 -34.62 57.09 24.59
CA ASP A 85 -34.46 57.68 25.92
C ASP A 85 -33.37 56.98 26.79
N PHE A 86 -32.74 55.93 26.27
CA PHE A 86 -31.65 55.22 26.94
C PHE A 86 -30.30 55.90 26.65
N VAL A 87 -29.79 56.70 27.59
CA VAL A 87 -28.47 57.36 27.51
C VAL A 87 -27.37 56.38 27.95
N SER A 88 -26.32 56.19 27.13
CA SER A 88 -25.04 55.65 27.60
C SER A 88 -24.02 56.80 27.69
N PRO A 89 -23.31 56.95 28.82
CA PRO A 89 -22.37 58.02 29.07
C PRO A 89 -21.00 57.74 28.44
N GLU A 90 -20.17 58.78 28.38
CA GLU A 90 -18.71 58.76 28.22
C GLU A 90 -18.13 58.82 26.79
N SER A 91 -17.84 60.07 26.38
CA SER A 91 -16.68 60.39 25.54
C SER A 91 -16.01 61.66 26.07
N GLU A 92 -15.08 61.50 27.02
CA GLU A 92 -14.10 62.51 27.44
C GLU A 92 -12.72 61.85 27.53
N THR A 93 -11.70 62.50 26.92
CA THR A 93 -10.23 62.44 27.20
C THR A 93 -9.53 61.06 27.08
N ASP A 94 -8.35 60.85 26.48
CA ASP A 94 -7.10 61.62 26.48
C ASP A 94 -6.16 61.26 25.29
N LYS A 95 -5.14 62.12 25.10
CA LYS A 95 -4.05 62.11 24.09
C LYS A 95 -2.97 61.06 24.42
N GLU A 96 -2.30 60.41 23.44
CA GLU A 96 -0.94 60.63 22.86
C GLU A 96 -0.56 59.26 22.23
N ASP A 97 0.19 59.05 21.14
CA ASP A 97 1.31 59.81 20.57
C ASP A 97 1.62 59.38 19.10
N SER A 98 2.07 60.36 18.31
CA SER A 98 3.04 60.35 17.18
C SER A 98 3.07 59.28 16.06
N SER A 99 2.72 59.77 14.86
CA SER A 99 3.56 59.85 13.63
C SER A 99 3.22 59.02 12.37
N ALA A 100 3.17 59.79 11.27
CA ALA A 100 3.50 59.46 9.87
C ALA A 100 2.46 58.79 8.93
N SER A 101 1.82 59.67 8.17
CA SER A 101 1.69 59.65 6.69
C SER A 101 0.51 58.93 6.01
N ALA A 102 -0.16 59.76 5.18
CA ALA A 102 -0.95 59.46 3.99
C ALA A 102 -2.35 58.83 4.17
N ASN A 103 -3.38 59.60 3.78
CA ASN A 103 -4.80 59.23 3.66
C ASN A 103 -5.04 57.81 3.11
N PRO A 104 -6.03 57.12 3.68
CA PRO A 104 -7.06 56.52 2.85
C PRO A 104 -8.49 56.92 3.28
N ALA A 105 -9.34 56.91 2.25
CA ALA A 105 -10.78 57.06 2.17
C ALA A 105 -11.59 56.29 3.27
N PRO A 106 -12.89 56.64 3.48
CA PRO A 106 -13.69 56.10 4.58
C PRO A 106 -13.78 54.57 4.52
N THR A 107 -13.53 53.95 5.66
CA THR A 107 -13.68 52.52 5.88
C THR A 107 -15.12 52.09 5.63
N THR A 108 -15.25 51.21 4.65
CA THR A 108 -16.48 50.51 4.28
C THR A 108 -16.89 49.61 5.44
N SER A 109 -18.16 49.71 5.85
CA SER A 109 -18.82 48.72 6.71
C SER A 109 -18.43 47.31 6.30
N ALA A 110 -18.07 46.47 7.27
CA ALA A 110 -17.77 45.06 7.07
C ALA A 110 -18.88 44.39 6.25
N ASN A 111 -18.56 44.09 4.99
CA ASN A 111 -19.48 43.51 4.03
C ASN A 111 -19.68 42.04 4.39
N ASN A 112 -20.76 41.69 5.09
CA ASN A 112 -21.10 40.33 5.51
C ASN A 112 -21.53 39.46 4.31
N LYS A 113 -20.62 39.26 3.34
CA LYS A 113 -20.79 38.30 2.25
C LYS A 113 -20.83 36.90 2.82
N LYS A 114 -21.84 36.12 2.44
CA LYS A 114 -21.98 34.71 2.85
C LYS A 114 -21.90 33.81 1.63
N LEU A 115 -21.19 32.70 1.78
CA LEU A 115 -21.01 31.73 0.71
C LEU A 115 -22.31 30.92 0.53
N TYR A 116 -22.98 31.14 -0.60
CA TYR A 116 -24.17 30.40 -1.01
C TYR A 116 -23.98 29.78 -2.39
N ARG A 117 -24.73 28.71 -2.63
CA ARG A 117 -24.86 28.08 -3.95
C ARG A 117 -25.86 28.89 -4.78
N ASN A 118 -25.45 29.34 -5.97
CA ASN A 118 -26.27 30.19 -6.83
C ASN A 118 -27.17 29.34 -7.76
N PRO A 119 -28.50 29.34 -7.58
CA PRO A 119 -29.40 28.57 -8.43
C PRO A 119 -29.72 29.27 -9.77
N ASP A 120 -29.51 30.58 -9.87
CA ASP A 120 -29.94 31.38 -11.04
C ASP A 120 -28.94 31.27 -12.22
N ASP A 121 -27.66 31.00 -11.95
CA ASP A 121 -26.59 30.77 -12.94
C ASP A 121 -25.89 29.41 -12.71
N MET A 122 -26.70 28.34 -12.73
CA MET A 122 -26.25 26.97 -12.46
C MET A 122 -26.02 26.15 -13.74
N VAL A 123 -24.81 25.60 -13.90
CA VAL A 123 -24.50 24.56 -14.91
C VAL A 123 -24.58 23.17 -14.29
N LEU A 124 -23.90 22.95 -13.17
CA LEU A 124 -23.95 21.74 -12.35
C LEU A 124 -24.08 22.20 -10.91
N ALA A 125 -25.20 21.92 -10.24
CA ALA A 125 -25.44 22.28 -8.84
C ALA A 125 -25.18 23.75 -8.40
N GLY A 126 -24.70 24.70 -9.21
CA GLY A 126 -24.57 26.12 -8.83
C GLY A 126 -23.35 26.44 -7.95
N VAL A 127 -22.47 25.46 -7.70
CA VAL A 127 -21.32 25.57 -6.79
C VAL A 127 -20.26 26.53 -7.34
N ALA A 128 -19.86 26.36 -8.60
CA ALA A 128 -18.84 27.21 -9.22
C ALA A 128 -19.31 28.66 -9.41
N SER A 129 -20.60 28.88 -9.68
CA SER A 129 -21.16 30.25 -9.80
C SER A 129 -21.30 30.91 -8.41
N GLY A 130 -21.76 30.16 -7.40
CA GLY A 130 -21.80 30.65 -6.02
C GLY A 130 -20.42 31.00 -5.45
N LEU A 131 -19.42 30.16 -5.70
CA LEU A 131 -18.04 30.42 -5.31
C LEU A 131 -17.45 31.63 -6.07
N GLY A 132 -17.78 31.78 -7.36
CA GLY A 132 -17.43 32.96 -8.15
C GLY A 132 -18.03 34.26 -7.60
N SER A 133 -19.32 34.27 -7.24
CA SER A 133 -19.99 35.43 -6.64
C SER A 133 -19.41 35.82 -5.27
N TYR A 134 -19.05 34.82 -4.45
CA TYR A 134 -18.43 35.06 -3.15
C TYR A 134 -17.01 35.64 -3.29
N LEU A 135 -16.19 35.06 -4.18
CA LEU A 135 -14.81 35.48 -4.42
C LEU A 135 -14.68 36.71 -5.34
N GLY A 136 -15.77 37.13 -5.99
CA GLY A 136 -15.74 38.22 -6.99
C GLY A 136 -15.02 37.85 -8.29
N ILE A 137 -14.94 36.56 -8.62
CA ILE A 137 -14.26 36.02 -9.82
C ILE A 137 -15.31 35.48 -10.80
N GLU A 138 -15.05 35.61 -12.11
CA GLU A 138 -15.94 35.04 -13.12
C GLU A 138 -16.16 33.53 -12.93
N PRO A 139 -17.42 33.03 -12.95
CA PRO A 139 -17.74 31.62 -12.79
C PRO A 139 -17.02 30.69 -13.78
N VAL A 140 -16.67 31.19 -14.97
CA VAL A 140 -15.95 30.44 -16.01
C VAL A 140 -14.55 30.05 -15.53
N LEU A 141 -13.85 30.96 -14.85
CA LEU A 141 -12.49 30.70 -14.35
C LEU A 141 -12.52 29.66 -13.21
N VAL A 142 -13.51 29.75 -12.33
CA VAL A 142 -13.74 28.76 -11.26
C VAL A 142 -14.03 27.38 -11.85
N ARG A 143 -14.81 27.30 -12.94
CA ARG A 143 -15.08 26.04 -13.65
C ARG A 143 -13.81 25.45 -14.26
N LEU A 144 -12.96 26.28 -14.88
CA LEU A 144 -11.67 25.83 -15.44
C LEU A 144 -10.70 25.35 -14.35
N ALA A 145 -10.69 25.99 -13.18
CA ALA A 145 -9.89 25.55 -12.04
C ALA A 145 -10.34 24.18 -11.52
N PHE A 146 -11.64 23.96 -11.32
CA PHE A 146 -12.16 22.64 -10.92
C PHE A 146 -11.89 21.58 -11.98
N ALA A 147 -12.01 21.91 -13.25
CA ALA A 147 -11.63 21.00 -14.34
C ALA A 147 -10.15 20.64 -14.23
N LEU A 148 -9.24 21.62 -14.12
CA LEU A 148 -7.81 21.39 -13.97
C LEU A 148 -7.48 20.49 -12.77
N PHE A 149 -8.03 20.78 -11.59
CA PHE A 149 -7.82 19.97 -10.39
C PHE A 149 -8.48 18.60 -10.45
N ALA A 150 -9.53 18.41 -11.25
CA ALA A 150 -10.05 17.09 -11.54
C ALA A 150 -9.04 16.23 -12.33
N PHE A 151 -8.16 16.85 -13.13
CA PHE A 151 -7.08 16.13 -13.84
C PHE A 151 -5.84 15.90 -12.98
N LEU A 152 -5.60 16.76 -11.98
CA LEU A 152 -4.57 16.55 -10.96
C LEU A 152 -5.09 15.58 -9.88
N ASN A 153 -5.18 14.28 -10.21
CA ASN A 153 -5.61 13.19 -9.34
C ASN A 153 -7.10 13.17 -8.92
N GLY A 154 -8.02 13.77 -9.70
CA GLY A 154 -9.45 13.74 -9.37
C GLY A 154 -9.85 14.62 -8.19
N PHE A 155 -8.91 15.35 -7.59
CA PHE A 155 -9.11 16.15 -6.39
C PHE A 155 -10.18 17.22 -6.58
N GLY A 156 -10.19 17.87 -7.76
CA GLY A 156 -11.21 18.86 -8.11
C GLY A 156 -12.64 18.31 -8.07
N VAL A 157 -12.85 17.03 -8.38
CA VAL A 157 -14.18 16.39 -8.32
C VAL A 157 -14.62 16.20 -6.87
N ILE A 158 -13.72 15.71 -6.01
CA ILE A 158 -14.00 15.47 -4.60
C ILE A 158 -14.33 16.80 -3.90
N VAL A 159 -13.51 17.83 -4.09
CA VAL A 159 -13.75 19.16 -3.51
C VAL A 159 -15.08 19.73 -3.99
N TYR A 160 -15.42 19.54 -5.27
CA TYR A 160 -16.69 19.99 -5.82
C TYR A 160 -17.90 19.32 -5.15
N LEU A 161 -17.85 18.01 -4.94
CA LEU A 161 -18.91 17.25 -4.26
C LEU A 161 -19.05 17.65 -2.78
N VAL A 162 -17.93 17.88 -2.10
CA VAL A 162 -17.94 18.37 -0.70
C VAL A 162 -18.56 19.76 -0.61
N LEU A 163 -18.18 20.68 -1.50
CA LEU A 163 -18.78 22.02 -1.55
C LEU A 163 -20.26 21.96 -1.93
N TRP A 164 -20.64 21.05 -2.81
CA TRP A 164 -22.05 20.84 -3.15
C TRP A 164 -22.87 20.39 -1.93
N ALA A 165 -22.36 19.46 -1.14
CA ALA A 165 -23.02 18.98 0.07
C ALA A 165 -23.05 20.03 1.19
N SER A 166 -21.98 20.84 1.32
CA SER A 166 -21.83 21.81 2.41
C SER A 166 -22.48 23.17 2.13
N MET A 167 -22.56 23.62 0.87
CA MET A 167 -23.09 24.94 0.53
C MET A 167 -24.62 24.92 0.47
N LYS A 168 -25.25 25.77 1.29
CA LYS A 168 -26.71 26.00 1.23
C LYS A 168 -27.07 26.76 -0.04
N GLU A 169 -28.22 26.43 -0.63
CA GLU A 169 -28.79 27.18 -1.76
C GLU A 169 -29.37 28.51 -1.27
N ALA A 170 -29.10 29.61 -1.98
CA ALA A 170 -29.73 30.91 -1.72
C ALA A 170 -31.18 30.89 -2.22
N LYS A 171 -32.16 30.81 -1.30
CA LYS A 171 -33.59 30.73 -1.62
C LYS A 171 -34.32 32.05 -1.42
N THR A 172 -33.88 32.85 -0.45
CA THR A 172 -34.52 34.13 -0.11
C THR A 172 -33.82 35.32 -0.77
N ALA A 173 -34.56 36.41 -1.02
CA ALA A 173 -34.00 37.64 -1.63
C ALA A 173 -32.85 38.21 -0.78
N THR A 174 -32.97 38.11 0.54
CA THR A 174 -31.91 38.48 1.49
C THR A 174 -30.65 37.63 1.34
N GLU A 175 -30.77 36.31 1.16
CA GLU A 175 -29.62 35.42 0.93
C GLU A 175 -28.94 35.67 -0.41
N LYS A 176 -29.71 35.97 -1.47
CA LYS A 176 -29.16 36.32 -2.79
C LYS A 176 -28.39 37.65 -2.76
N LEU A 177 -28.91 38.65 -2.04
CA LEU A 177 -28.22 39.93 -1.83
C LEU A 177 -26.97 39.78 -0.96
N GLN A 178 -27.03 38.92 0.07
CA GLN A 178 -25.86 38.57 0.90
C GLN A 178 -24.77 37.81 0.12
N MET A 179 -25.14 36.99 -0.86
CA MET A 179 -24.19 36.31 -1.74
C MET A 179 -23.46 37.30 -2.66
N GLN A 180 -24.16 38.34 -3.13
CA GLN A 180 -23.60 39.37 -4.02
C GLN A 180 -22.89 40.50 -3.26
N GLY A 181 -23.09 40.61 -1.95
CA GLY A 181 -22.51 41.64 -1.08
C GLY A 181 -23.09 43.04 -1.29
N ALA A 182 -24.35 43.10 -1.72
CA ALA A 182 -25.12 44.34 -1.81
C ALA A 182 -25.72 44.69 -0.44
N PRO A 183 -25.80 45.98 -0.06
CA PRO A 183 -26.38 46.38 1.22
C PRO A 183 -27.85 45.99 1.27
N VAL A 184 -28.25 45.29 2.33
CA VAL A 184 -29.63 44.84 2.54
C VAL A 184 -30.46 46.04 2.99
N THR A 185 -30.85 46.90 2.04
CA THR A 185 -31.75 48.04 2.27
C THR A 185 -33.17 47.69 1.84
N LEU A 186 -34.19 48.28 2.48
CA LEU A 186 -35.61 48.03 2.20
C LEU A 186 -35.98 48.22 0.71
N GLU A 187 -35.29 49.15 0.04
CA GLU A 187 -35.49 49.48 -1.37
C GLU A 187 -34.94 48.38 -2.33
N SER A 188 -33.84 47.73 -1.97
CA SER A 188 -33.23 46.64 -2.76
C SER A 188 -34.02 45.33 -2.68
N VAL A 189 -34.64 45.06 -1.52
CA VAL A 189 -35.48 43.88 -1.28
C VAL A 189 -36.80 44.01 -2.02
N ASP A 190 -37.40 45.20 -2.06
CA ASP A 190 -38.66 45.46 -2.78
C ASP A 190 -38.49 45.36 -4.30
N LYS A 191 -37.35 45.84 -4.83
CA LYS A 191 -36.98 45.72 -6.24
C LYS A 191 -36.79 44.25 -6.65
N LEU A 192 -36.07 43.45 -5.85
CA LEU A 192 -35.88 42.01 -6.10
C LEU A 192 -37.19 41.23 -5.98
N MET A 193 -38.05 41.57 -5.02
CA MET A 193 -39.38 40.94 -4.85
C MET A 193 -40.28 41.19 -6.06
N LYS A 194 -40.34 42.43 -6.56
CA LYS A 194 -41.14 42.78 -7.76
C LYS A 194 -40.60 42.11 -9.02
N GLU A 195 -39.28 42.05 -9.20
CA GLU A 195 -38.63 41.41 -10.35
C GLU A 195 -38.70 39.88 -10.31
N THR A 196 -38.69 39.28 -9.12
CA THR A 196 -38.81 37.82 -8.95
C THR A 196 -40.27 37.35 -9.07
N THR A 197 -41.23 38.15 -8.59
CA THR A 197 -42.68 37.83 -8.62
C THR A 197 -43.27 37.89 -10.03
N SER A 198 -42.78 38.80 -10.89
CA SER A 198 -43.19 38.85 -12.31
C SER A 198 -42.63 37.66 -13.10
N ASN A 199 -41.36 37.31 -12.91
CA ASN A 199 -40.67 36.24 -13.63
C ASN A 199 -41.14 34.82 -13.25
N ILE A 200 -41.65 34.62 -12.02
CA ILE A 200 -42.15 33.32 -11.57
C ILE A 200 -43.57 33.04 -12.06
N LYS A 201 -44.42 34.07 -12.19
CA LYS A 201 -45.81 33.90 -12.65
C LYS A 201 -45.89 33.42 -14.11
N GLU A 202 -44.84 33.66 -14.91
CA GLU A 202 -44.74 33.26 -16.32
C GLU A 202 -44.15 31.85 -16.52
N LYS A 203 -43.26 31.39 -15.62
CA LYS A 203 -42.48 30.14 -15.80
C LYS A 203 -43.03 28.88 -15.13
N VAL A 204 -44.08 28.97 -14.31
CA VAL A 204 -44.57 27.83 -13.49
C VAL A 204 -45.77 27.10 -14.10
N GLY A 205 -46.23 27.50 -15.29
CA GLY A 205 -47.43 26.93 -15.92
C GLY A 205 -47.28 25.66 -16.76
N ASP A 206 -46.07 25.20 -17.12
CA ASP A 206 -45.92 24.17 -18.17
C ASP A 206 -45.03 22.96 -17.77
N LYS A 207 -45.60 21.75 -17.84
CA LYS A 207 -44.92 20.47 -17.55
C LYS A 207 -43.80 20.14 -18.56
N ASN A 208 -43.71 20.86 -19.69
CA ASN A 208 -42.59 20.74 -20.63
C ASN A 208 -41.29 21.40 -20.12
N SER A 209 -41.35 22.24 -19.09
CA SER A 209 -40.23 23.01 -18.52
C SER A 209 -39.07 22.12 -18.03
N LEU A 210 -39.38 20.95 -17.43
CA LEU A 210 -38.35 20.05 -16.88
C LEU A 210 -37.55 19.34 -17.99
N SER A 211 -38.22 18.92 -19.07
CA SER A 211 -37.57 18.29 -20.23
C SER A 211 -36.81 19.31 -21.08
N ALA A 212 -37.30 20.56 -21.16
CA ALA A 212 -36.60 21.67 -21.80
C ALA A 212 -35.33 22.05 -21.01
N PHE A 213 -35.39 22.04 -19.67
CA PHE A 213 -34.23 22.22 -18.81
C PHE A 213 -33.22 21.07 -18.96
N ALA A 214 -33.67 19.82 -18.92
CA ALA A 214 -32.82 18.64 -19.11
C ALA A 214 -32.16 18.63 -20.51
N ASN A 215 -32.88 19.01 -21.56
CA ASN A 215 -32.32 19.13 -22.91
C ASN A 215 -31.39 20.34 -23.07
N SER A 216 -31.51 21.37 -22.25
CA SER A 216 -30.62 22.54 -22.28
C SER A 216 -29.34 22.30 -21.49
N VAL A 217 -29.46 21.67 -20.32
CA VAL A 217 -28.33 21.16 -19.54
C VAL A 217 -27.59 20.05 -20.31
N GLY A 218 -28.33 19.14 -20.95
CA GLY A 218 -27.77 18.07 -21.78
C GLY A 218 -27.04 18.60 -23.02
N ARG A 219 -27.60 19.60 -23.71
CA ARG A 219 -26.92 20.23 -24.87
C ARG A 219 -25.69 21.05 -24.46
N GLY A 220 -25.74 21.77 -23.33
CA GLY A 220 -24.58 22.50 -22.78
C GLY A 220 -23.47 21.58 -22.26
N LEU A 221 -23.85 20.48 -21.61
CA LEU A 221 -22.90 19.46 -21.15
C LEU A 221 -22.30 18.70 -22.34
N ALA A 222 -23.10 18.35 -23.34
CA ALA A 222 -22.64 17.69 -24.56
C ALA A 222 -21.72 18.61 -25.39
N SER A 223 -22.01 19.91 -25.50
CA SER A 223 -21.16 20.86 -26.21
C SER A 223 -19.83 21.09 -25.48
N PHE A 224 -19.83 21.11 -24.15
CA PHE A 224 -18.63 21.16 -23.33
C PHE A 224 -17.79 19.87 -23.48
N LEU A 225 -18.40 18.70 -23.27
CA LEU A 225 -17.75 17.39 -23.43
C LEU A 225 -17.17 17.20 -24.83
N ARG A 226 -17.86 17.65 -25.88
CA ARG A 226 -17.40 17.54 -27.28
C ARG A 226 -16.11 18.30 -27.57
N HIS A 227 -15.82 19.40 -26.86
CA HIS A 227 -14.56 20.14 -27.02
C HIS A 227 -13.48 19.65 -26.06
N VAL A 228 -13.88 19.20 -24.88
CA VAL A 228 -12.98 18.80 -23.80
C VAL A 228 -12.42 17.38 -24.00
N ILE A 229 -13.26 16.40 -24.32
CA ILE A 229 -12.86 14.99 -24.57
C ILE A 229 -11.77 14.85 -25.64
N PRO A 230 -11.85 15.47 -26.83
CA PRO A 230 -10.78 15.34 -27.84
C PRO A 230 -9.48 16.06 -27.41
N GLY A 231 -9.55 17.08 -26.56
CA GLY A 231 -8.38 17.70 -25.94
C GLY A 231 -7.66 16.73 -25.01
N PHE A 232 -8.40 16.02 -24.16
CA PHE A 232 -7.86 14.99 -23.28
C PHE A 232 -7.30 13.78 -24.03
N GLY A 233 -8.00 13.31 -25.06
CA GLY A 233 -7.52 12.23 -25.93
C GLY A 233 -6.17 12.55 -26.58
N LYS A 234 -5.96 13.81 -26.99
CA LYS A 234 -4.67 14.27 -27.53
C LYS A 234 -3.55 14.22 -26.51
N ILE A 235 -3.78 14.71 -25.29
CA ILE A 235 -2.75 14.71 -24.22
C ILE A 235 -2.39 13.27 -23.85
N ILE A 236 -3.38 12.41 -23.64
CA ILE A 236 -3.16 10.99 -23.34
C ILE A 236 -2.39 10.32 -24.48
N GLY A 237 -2.76 10.60 -25.74
CA GLY A 237 -2.06 10.10 -26.91
C GLY A 237 -0.60 10.57 -27.01
N ILE A 238 -0.29 11.80 -26.60
CA ILE A 238 1.10 12.32 -26.52
C ILE A 238 1.89 11.52 -25.48
N VAL A 239 1.36 11.36 -24.26
CA VAL A 239 2.02 10.62 -23.18
C VAL A 239 2.30 9.17 -23.58
N ILE A 240 1.30 8.47 -24.13
CA ILE A 240 1.47 7.10 -24.63
C ILE A 240 2.56 7.04 -25.70
N SER A 241 2.59 8.01 -26.62
CA SER A 241 3.61 8.06 -27.68
C SER A 241 5.02 8.32 -27.14
N ILE A 242 5.18 9.10 -26.07
CA ILE A 242 6.49 9.36 -25.45
C ILE A 242 6.98 8.10 -24.73
N VAL A 243 6.12 7.48 -23.92
CA VAL A 243 6.45 6.26 -23.17
C VAL A 243 6.82 5.12 -24.11
N ALA A 244 6.03 4.91 -25.18
CA ALA A 244 6.34 3.89 -26.18
C ALA A 244 7.63 4.20 -26.95
N ALA A 245 7.92 5.47 -27.29
CA ALA A 245 9.20 5.84 -27.90
C ALA A 245 10.41 5.55 -26.99
N ILE A 246 10.31 5.86 -25.70
CA ILE A 246 11.34 5.53 -24.70
C ILE A 246 11.52 4.00 -24.61
N GLY A 247 10.41 3.25 -24.57
CA GLY A 247 10.44 1.79 -24.56
C GLY A 247 11.12 1.19 -25.78
N VAL A 248 10.84 1.71 -26.99
CA VAL A 248 11.52 1.31 -28.23
C VAL A 248 13.01 1.63 -28.17
N ALA A 249 13.39 2.83 -27.74
CA ALA A 249 14.79 3.22 -27.61
C ALA A 249 15.56 2.33 -26.62
N ALA A 250 14.97 2.06 -25.45
CA ALA A 250 15.54 1.16 -24.45
C ALA A 250 15.70 -0.28 -25.00
N LEU A 251 14.70 -0.78 -25.74
CA LEU A 251 14.77 -2.11 -26.37
C LEU A 251 15.88 -2.20 -27.41
N VAL A 252 16.04 -1.17 -28.25
CA VAL A 252 17.11 -1.10 -29.27
C VAL A 252 18.49 -1.03 -28.61
N LEU A 253 18.65 -0.19 -27.59
CA LEU A 253 19.90 -0.08 -26.84
C LEU A 253 20.23 -1.39 -26.11
N GLY A 254 19.24 -2.04 -25.50
CA GLY A 254 19.40 -3.34 -24.86
C GLY A 254 19.84 -4.43 -25.85
N MET A 255 19.22 -4.46 -27.03
CA MET A 255 19.61 -5.38 -28.11
C MET A 255 21.05 -5.12 -28.57
N MET A 256 21.41 -3.85 -28.78
CA MET A 256 22.78 -3.47 -29.15
C MET A 256 23.79 -3.90 -28.08
N ALA A 257 23.47 -3.72 -26.79
CA ALA A 257 24.32 -4.15 -25.69
C ALA A 257 24.53 -5.67 -25.66
N VAL A 258 23.49 -6.47 -25.94
CA VAL A 258 23.62 -7.93 -26.07
C VAL A 258 24.61 -8.29 -27.19
N PHE A 259 24.45 -7.70 -28.38
CA PHE A 259 25.34 -7.97 -29.52
C PHE A 259 26.79 -7.52 -29.30
N ILE A 260 27.01 -6.37 -28.67
CA ILE A 260 28.38 -5.90 -28.33
C ILE A 260 29.02 -6.83 -27.29
N SER A 261 28.22 -7.39 -26.39
CA SER A 261 28.71 -8.23 -25.30
C SER A 261 28.78 -9.72 -25.67
N LEU A 262 28.47 -10.11 -26.91
CA LEU A 262 28.62 -11.50 -27.37
C LEU A 262 30.11 -11.89 -27.35
N GLY A 263 30.46 -12.91 -26.57
CA GLY A 263 31.85 -13.33 -26.37
C GLY A 263 32.61 -12.55 -25.28
N SER A 264 31.91 -11.68 -24.54
CA SER A 264 32.45 -11.04 -23.34
C SER A 264 32.78 -12.08 -22.26
N PRO A 265 33.97 -12.05 -21.63
CA PRO A 265 34.30 -12.89 -20.49
C PRO A 265 33.41 -12.63 -19.25
N TYR A 266 32.66 -11.52 -19.25
CA TYR A 266 31.85 -11.08 -18.11
C TYR A 266 30.40 -11.59 -18.16
N LEU A 267 29.92 -12.07 -19.32
CA LEU A 267 28.56 -12.57 -19.49
C LEU A 267 28.58 -14.03 -19.94
N ASP A 268 28.27 -14.94 -19.02
CA ASP A 268 28.15 -16.38 -19.28
C ASP A 268 26.75 -16.67 -19.86
N PHE A 269 26.69 -17.11 -21.12
CA PHE A 269 25.46 -17.47 -21.83
C PHE A 269 25.42 -18.99 -22.11
N PRO A 270 25.06 -19.83 -21.13
CA PRO A 270 25.05 -21.28 -21.31
C PRO A 270 24.11 -21.74 -22.43
N PHE A 271 23.08 -20.95 -22.73
CA PHE A 271 22.20 -21.21 -23.87
C PHE A 271 22.91 -20.99 -25.22
N LEU A 272 23.79 -19.99 -25.34
CA LEU A 272 24.57 -19.74 -26.56
C LEU A 272 25.54 -20.89 -26.85
N GLU A 273 26.24 -21.38 -25.82
CA GLU A 273 27.14 -22.54 -25.95
C GLU A 273 26.38 -23.79 -26.42
N ALA A 274 25.18 -24.00 -25.85
CA ALA A 274 24.37 -25.15 -26.17
C ALA A 274 23.81 -25.16 -27.61
N VAL A 275 23.28 -24.03 -28.09
CA VAL A 275 22.60 -23.98 -29.39
C VAL A 275 23.49 -23.47 -30.53
N GLY A 276 24.65 -22.92 -30.20
CA GLY A 276 25.59 -22.31 -31.14
C GLY A 276 25.17 -20.91 -31.62
N TYR A 277 26.16 -20.15 -32.09
CA TYR A 277 26.01 -18.78 -32.59
C TYR A 277 24.90 -18.57 -33.63
N PRO A 278 24.79 -19.36 -34.73
CA PRO A 278 23.82 -19.03 -35.77
C PRO A 278 22.38 -19.14 -35.25
N LEU A 279 22.06 -20.20 -34.51
CA LEU A 279 20.72 -20.43 -33.98
C LEU A 279 20.37 -19.39 -32.90
N PHE A 280 21.32 -19.09 -32.01
CA PHE A 280 21.16 -18.08 -30.97
C PHE A 280 20.80 -16.71 -31.53
N ILE A 281 21.53 -16.24 -32.56
CA ILE A 281 21.28 -14.93 -33.19
C ILE A 281 19.87 -14.88 -33.80
N PHE A 282 19.42 -15.93 -34.49
CA PHE A 282 18.06 -15.95 -35.04
C PHE A 282 16.99 -15.90 -33.95
N ILE A 283 17.19 -16.57 -32.82
CA ILE A 283 16.27 -16.50 -31.67
C ILE A 283 16.22 -15.07 -31.12
N VAL A 284 17.39 -14.45 -30.88
CA VAL A 284 17.48 -13.10 -30.34
C VAL A 284 16.77 -12.08 -31.26
N ILE A 285 16.97 -12.20 -32.58
CA ILE A 285 16.28 -11.36 -33.57
C ILE A 285 14.76 -11.62 -33.55
N ALA A 286 14.32 -12.88 -33.48
CA ALA A 286 12.89 -13.20 -33.42
C ALA A 286 12.23 -12.63 -32.15
N VAL A 287 12.89 -12.76 -30.99
CA VAL A 287 12.44 -12.17 -29.72
C VAL A 287 12.39 -10.64 -29.82
N PHE A 288 13.40 -10.00 -30.42
CA PHE A 288 13.42 -8.56 -30.64
C PHE A 288 12.17 -8.08 -31.36
N PHE A 289 11.83 -8.69 -32.50
CA PHE A 289 10.63 -8.30 -33.26
C PHE A 289 9.34 -8.66 -32.53
N ALA A 290 9.29 -9.78 -31.80
CA ALA A 290 8.13 -10.17 -31.01
C ALA A 290 7.77 -9.13 -29.93
N VAL A 291 8.77 -8.41 -29.38
CA VAL A 291 8.59 -7.35 -28.37
C VAL A 291 8.50 -5.95 -28.99
N LEU A 292 9.29 -5.66 -30.02
CA LEU A 292 9.32 -4.36 -30.69
C LEU A 292 7.98 -4.02 -31.34
N VAL A 293 7.37 -4.99 -32.03
CA VAL A 293 6.16 -4.70 -32.83
C VAL A 293 4.96 -4.31 -31.98
N PRO A 294 4.67 -4.95 -30.82
CA PRO A 294 3.67 -4.45 -29.87
C PRO A 294 3.93 -3.03 -29.39
N LEU A 295 5.19 -2.65 -29.12
CA LEU A 295 5.53 -1.27 -28.73
C LEU A 295 5.24 -0.28 -29.87
N LEU A 296 5.50 -0.66 -31.13
CA LEU A 296 5.13 0.13 -32.30
C LEU A 296 3.60 0.22 -32.46
N PHE A 297 2.85 -0.81 -32.05
CA PHE A 297 1.39 -0.78 -32.02
C PHE A 297 0.86 0.23 -30.99
N VAL A 298 1.47 0.28 -29.80
CA VAL A 298 1.17 1.29 -28.77
C VAL A 298 1.52 2.69 -29.28
N GLN A 299 2.64 2.84 -30.00
CA GLN A 299 3.01 4.11 -30.66
C GLN A 299 1.96 4.55 -31.68
N ALA A 300 1.49 3.62 -32.51
CA ALA A 300 0.42 3.87 -33.49
C ALA A 300 -0.88 4.24 -32.78
N LEU A 301 -1.24 3.58 -31.67
CA LEU A 301 -2.40 3.89 -30.84
C LEU A 301 -2.32 5.30 -30.23
N GLY A 302 -1.15 5.69 -29.71
CA GLY A 302 -0.92 7.06 -29.23
C GLY A 302 -1.13 8.10 -30.34
N SER A 303 -0.72 7.80 -31.58
CA SER A 303 -1.00 8.66 -32.74
C SER A 303 -2.47 8.68 -33.18
N LEU A 304 -3.21 7.60 -32.93
CA LEU A 304 -4.64 7.48 -33.23
C LEU A 304 -5.46 8.41 -32.32
N LEU A 305 -5.15 8.41 -31.02
CA LEU A 305 -5.81 9.26 -30.02
C LEU A 305 -5.55 10.77 -30.26
N ARG A 306 -4.41 11.12 -30.87
CA ARG A 306 -4.06 12.51 -31.20
C ARG A 306 -4.77 13.04 -32.44
N ASN A 307 -4.73 12.28 -33.52
CA ASN A 307 -5.07 12.77 -34.86
C ASN A 307 -6.34 12.11 -35.44
N GLY A 308 -7.05 11.29 -34.66
CA GLY A 308 -8.24 10.57 -35.12
C GLY A 308 -7.93 9.38 -36.02
N TRP A 309 -8.99 8.66 -36.44
CA TRP A 309 -8.88 7.47 -37.29
C TRP A 309 -8.67 7.85 -38.76
N ASP A 310 -7.78 7.12 -39.45
CA ASP A 310 -7.56 7.24 -40.90
C ASP A 310 -7.25 5.85 -41.51
N ASN A 311 -7.61 5.66 -42.79
CA ASN A 311 -7.38 4.43 -43.54
C ASN A 311 -5.89 4.09 -43.65
N GLN A 312 -5.00 5.08 -43.70
CA GLN A 312 -3.55 4.83 -43.70
C GLN A 312 -3.10 4.14 -42.41
N LYS A 313 -3.60 4.57 -41.25
CA LYS A 313 -3.26 3.98 -39.94
C LYS A 313 -3.71 2.51 -39.84
N THR A 314 -4.83 2.18 -40.46
CA THR A 314 -5.33 0.79 -40.54
C THR A 314 -4.39 -0.09 -41.35
N LYS A 315 -3.85 0.41 -42.48
CA LYS A 315 -2.86 -0.31 -43.30
C LYS A 315 -1.56 -0.53 -42.54
N TYR A 316 -1.03 0.49 -41.86
CA TYR A 316 0.17 0.35 -41.02
C TYR A 316 -0.02 -0.68 -39.90
N GLY A 317 -1.18 -0.66 -39.23
CA GLY A 317 -1.54 -1.64 -38.21
C GLY A 317 -1.57 -3.07 -38.76
N ALA A 318 -2.13 -3.28 -39.96
CA ALA A 318 -2.16 -4.59 -40.60
C ALA A 318 -0.76 -5.10 -40.99
N ILE A 319 0.11 -4.23 -41.50
CA ILE A 319 1.51 -4.57 -41.82
C ILE A 319 2.27 -4.96 -40.54
N LEU A 320 2.13 -4.17 -39.47
CA LEU A 320 2.73 -4.48 -38.17
C LEU A 320 2.21 -5.82 -37.63
N PHE A 321 0.90 -6.07 -37.70
CA PHE A 321 0.33 -7.34 -37.27
C PHE A 321 0.90 -8.52 -38.08
N GLY A 322 1.01 -8.39 -39.40
CA GLY A 322 1.65 -9.41 -40.24
C GLY A 322 3.11 -9.67 -39.84
N LEU A 323 3.89 -8.61 -39.62
CA LEU A 323 5.28 -8.71 -39.18
C LEU A 323 5.39 -9.41 -37.80
N TRP A 324 4.51 -9.03 -36.86
CA TRP A 324 4.47 -9.66 -35.54
C TRP A 324 4.11 -11.13 -35.61
N PHE A 325 3.12 -11.48 -36.42
CA PHE A 325 2.72 -12.86 -36.61
C PHE A 325 3.85 -13.72 -37.20
N VAL A 326 4.58 -13.19 -38.19
CA VAL A 326 5.77 -13.84 -38.74
C VAL A 326 6.86 -14.00 -37.67
N ALA A 327 7.09 -12.98 -36.82
CA ALA A 327 8.06 -13.06 -35.73
C ALA A 327 7.67 -14.11 -34.67
N LEU A 328 6.38 -14.25 -34.37
CA LEU A 328 5.90 -15.30 -33.46
C LEU A 328 6.05 -16.69 -34.05
N LEU A 329 5.72 -16.88 -35.33
CA LEU A 329 5.89 -18.16 -36.02
C LEU A 329 7.36 -18.55 -36.12
N SER A 330 8.25 -17.60 -36.44
CA SER A 330 9.69 -17.85 -36.50
C SER A 330 10.24 -18.19 -35.12
N LEU A 331 9.82 -17.48 -34.07
CA LEU A 331 10.21 -17.79 -32.69
C LEU A 331 9.75 -19.20 -32.28
N ALA A 332 8.51 -19.58 -32.61
CA ALA A 332 8.00 -20.93 -32.34
C ALA A 332 8.80 -22.01 -33.08
N ALA A 333 9.10 -21.80 -34.37
CA ALA A 333 9.87 -22.74 -35.18
C ALA A 333 11.33 -22.88 -34.70
N LEU A 334 11.98 -21.76 -34.35
CA LEU A 334 13.34 -21.75 -33.82
C LEU A 334 13.40 -22.42 -32.44
N SER A 335 12.42 -22.15 -31.58
CA SER A 335 12.31 -22.79 -30.26
C SER A 335 12.14 -24.31 -30.38
N ALA A 336 11.33 -24.78 -31.33
CA ALA A 336 11.16 -26.21 -31.59
C ALA A 336 12.46 -26.90 -32.02
N ARG A 337 13.40 -26.18 -32.64
CA ARG A 337 14.74 -26.68 -32.97
C ARG A 337 15.73 -26.54 -31.81
N ALA A 338 15.65 -25.46 -31.04
CA ALA A 338 16.56 -25.18 -29.93
C ALA A 338 16.37 -26.14 -28.76
N ILE A 339 15.12 -26.48 -28.41
CA ILE A 339 14.78 -27.33 -27.25
C ILE A 339 15.48 -28.70 -27.28
N PRO A 340 15.42 -29.51 -28.36
CA PRO A 340 16.09 -30.81 -28.39
C PRO A 340 17.62 -30.68 -28.29
N VAL A 341 18.21 -29.71 -28.99
CA VAL A 341 19.65 -29.44 -28.95
C VAL A 341 20.09 -29.06 -27.54
N TYR A 342 19.38 -28.14 -26.89
CA TYR A 342 19.65 -27.74 -25.52
C TYR A 342 19.51 -28.90 -24.53
N ARG A 343 18.47 -29.74 -24.70
CA ARG A 343 18.26 -30.93 -23.87
C ARG A 343 19.41 -31.93 -24.01
N GLU A 344 19.92 -32.12 -25.23
CA GLU A 344 21.02 -33.03 -25.50
C GLU A 344 22.36 -32.48 -24.98
N PHE A 345 22.60 -31.18 -25.14
CA PHE A 345 23.75 -30.49 -24.54
C PHE A 345 23.79 -30.69 -23.02
N VAL A 346 22.67 -30.44 -22.33
CA VAL A 346 22.55 -30.66 -20.87
C VAL A 346 22.76 -32.13 -20.47
N LYS A 347 22.46 -33.08 -21.36
CA LYS A 347 22.70 -34.51 -21.10
C LYS A 347 24.16 -34.93 -21.33
N ASN A 348 24.85 -34.33 -22.30
CA ASN A 348 26.18 -34.79 -22.70
C ASN A 348 27.32 -34.02 -22.03
N ASP A 349 27.07 -32.79 -21.60
CA ASP A 349 28.08 -31.97 -20.93
C ASP A 349 28.26 -32.40 -19.47
N SER A 350 29.48 -32.82 -19.12
CA SER A 350 29.84 -33.30 -17.79
C SER A 350 29.62 -32.25 -16.70
N SER A 351 29.69 -30.96 -17.06
CA SER A 351 29.41 -29.84 -16.17
C SER A 351 27.95 -29.82 -15.67
N TYR A 352 27.03 -30.49 -16.38
CA TYR A 352 25.62 -30.62 -16.00
C TYR A 352 25.28 -31.96 -15.37
N GLN A 353 26.18 -32.94 -15.44
CA GLN A 353 26.05 -34.25 -14.81
C GLN A 353 26.17 -34.14 -13.29
N LYS A 354 25.30 -34.85 -12.57
CA LYS A 354 25.40 -34.97 -11.12
C LYS A 354 26.41 -36.05 -10.79
N ILE A 355 27.52 -35.66 -10.19
CA ILE A 355 28.52 -36.60 -9.66
C ILE A 355 28.43 -36.62 -8.13
N THR A 356 28.88 -37.71 -7.52
CA THR A 356 29.05 -37.81 -6.07
C THR A 356 30.54 -37.90 -5.78
N ARG A 357 31.07 -36.97 -4.97
CA ARG A 357 32.45 -37.01 -4.48
C ARG A 357 32.44 -37.43 -3.02
N ALA A 358 33.17 -38.50 -2.72
CA ALA A 358 33.39 -38.94 -1.35
C ALA A 358 34.65 -38.27 -0.77
N TYR A 359 34.57 -37.88 0.49
CA TYR A 359 35.64 -37.26 1.26
C TYR A 359 35.85 -38.09 2.52
N GLU A 360 37.04 -38.64 2.66
CA GLU A 360 37.51 -39.19 3.94
C GLU A 360 37.99 -38.02 4.80
N LEU A 361 37.52 -37.95 6.04
CA LEU A 361 37.72 -36.81 6.93
C LEU A 361 38.42 -37.26 8.21
N GLU A 362 39.21 -36.36 8.80
CA GLU A 362 39.70 -36.52 10.17
C GLU A 362 38.54 -36.48 11.18
N ASP A 363 38.79 -36.91 12.42
CA ASP A 363 37.78 -36.93 13.49
C ASP A 363 37.21 -35.52 13.75
N PHE A 364 35.88 -35.38 13.77
CA PHE A 364 35.20 -34.13 14.08
C PHE A 364 33.93 -34.37 14.90
N SER A 365 33.59 -33.42 15.77
CA SER A 365 32.35 -33.44 16.55
C SER A 365 31.45 -32.24 16.26
N SER A 366 31.94 -31.29 15.47
CA SER A 366 31.28 -30.01 15.19
C SER A 366 31.17 -29.78 13.69
N ILE A 367 30.04 -29.25 13.24
CA ILE A 367 29.77 -28.94 11.84
C ILE A 367 29.47 -27.45 11.70
N LYS A 368 30.17 -26.78 10.78
CA LYS A 368 29.93 -25.39 10.40
C LYS A 368 29.65 -25.31 8.91
N ALA A 369 28.41 -25.03 8.53
CA ALA A 369 27.99 -24.93 7.14
C ALA A 369 27.59 -23.48 6.79
N GLN A 370 28.09 -22.97 5.66
CA GLN A 370 27.85 -21.58 5.26
C GLN A 370 27.59 -21.47 3.74
N ASN A 371 26.76 -20.51 3.34
CA ASN A 371 26.57 -20.08 1.93
C ASN A 371 25.83 -21.10 1.03
N GLY A 372 24.62 -21.52 1.45
CA GLY A 372 23.64 -22.13 0.54
C GLY A 372 23.84 -23.59 0.19
N PHE A 373 23.98 -24.46 1.20
CA PHE A 373 24.07 -25.92 1.05
C PHE A 373 22.84 -26.64 1.64
N SER A 374 22.52 -27.81 1.09
CA SER A 374 21.68 -28.80 1.78
C SER A 374 22.61 -29.80 2.47
N VAL A 375 22.54 -29.91 3.79
CA VAL A 375 23.39 -30.81 4.59
C VAL A 375 22.51 -31.89 5.22
N GLU A 376 22.83 -33.15 5.00
CA GLU A 376 22.14 -34.27 5.62
C GLU A 376 23.08 -34.98 6.61
N ILE A 377 22.67 -35.06 7.87
CA ILE A 377 23.46 -35.64 8.97
C ILE A 377 22.94 -37.06 9.27
N PHE A 378 23.86 -38.01 9.30
CA PHE A 378 23.61 -39.40 9.66
C PHE A 378 24.47 -39.79 10.88
N SER A 379 23.88 -40.51 11.83
CA SER A 379 24.64 -41.14 12.92
C SER A 379 25.31 -42.43 12.42
N GLY A 380 26.60 -42.59 12.69
CA GLY A 380 27.38 -43.77 12.28
C GLY A 380 28.76 -43.80 12.93
N ASN A 381 29.48 -44.92 12.84
CA ASN A 381 30.77 -45.09 13.52
C ASN A 381 31.97 -44.54 12.70
N GLU A 382 31.73 -43.96 11.53
CA GLU A 382 32.74 -43.48 10.60
C GLU A 382 32.63 -41.97 10.41
N PHE A 383 33.75 -41.29 10.22
CA PHE A 383 33.81 -39.88 9.79
C PHE A 383 33.95 -39.82 8.27
N LYS A 384 32.83 -39.53 7.59
CA LYS A 384 32.83 -39.39 6.13
C LYS A 384 31.87 -38.31 5.68
N ALA A 385 32.16 -37.71 4.53
CA ALA A 385 31.24 -36.82 3.85
C ALA A 385 31.12 -37.17 2.36
N GLU A 386 29.92 -37.01 1.80
CA GLU A 386 29.65 -37.19 0.38
C GLU A 386 28.94 -35.97 -0.16
N ALA A 387 29.53 -35.30 -1.15
CA ALA A 387 28.89 -34.18 -1.83
C ALA A 387 28.34 -34.63 -3.18
N ASN A 388 27.02 -34.48 -3.36
CA ASN A 388 26.30 -34.74 -4.60
C ASN A 388 25.86 -33.41 -5.23
N GLY A 389 26.30 -33.18 -6.46
CA GLY A 389 26.01 -31.96 -7.19
C GLY A 389 26.58 -32.01 -8.60
N ARG A 390 26.42 -30.91 -9.34
CA ARG A 390 27.09 -30.76 -10.63
C ARG A 390 28.58 -30.61 -10.42
N GLU A 391 29.38 -31.15 -11.33
CA GLU A 391 30.85 -31.13 -11.27
C GLU A 391 31.40 -29.71 -11.01
N ARG A 392 30.98 -28.72 -11.81
CA ARG A 392 31.38 -27.30 -11.65
C ARG A 392 31.11 -26.72 -10.27
N TYR A 393 30.02 -27.15 -9.59
CA TYR A 393 29.70 -26.67 -8.25
C TYR A 393 30.44 -27.43 -7.14
N LEU A 394 30.87 -28.66 -7.43
CA LEU A 394 31.66 -29.47 -6.51
C LEU A 394 33.15 -29.10 -6.52
N ASP A 395 33.66 -28.43 -7.55
CA ASP A 395 35.03 -27.89 -7.56
C ASP A 395 35.19 -26.69 -6.62
N ASN A 396 34.10 -25.94 -6.46
CA ASN A 396 34.03 -24.74 -5.64
C ASN A 396 33.57 -25.02 -4.21
N ILE A 397 33.38 -26.29 -3.82
CA ILE A 397 33.11 -26.65 -2.44
C ILE A 397 34.42 -26.79 -1.66
N GLU A 398 34.42 -26.33 -0.43
CA GLU A 398 35.50 -26.49 0.54
C GLU A 398 34.95 -27.31 1.71
N LEU A 399 35.47 -28.53 1.84
CA LEU A 399 35.24 -29.40 3.00
C LEU A 399 36.60 -29.59 3.67
N ALA A 400 36.76 -29.00 4.84
CA ALA A 400 37.98 -29.11 5.62
C ALA A 400 37.65 -29.32 7.10
N VAL A 401 38.36 -30.24 7.74
CA VAL A 401 38.33 -30.40 9.19
C VAL A 401 39.48 -29.61 9.78
N SER A 402 39.18 -28.74 10.75
CA SER A 402 40.19 -28.03 11.54
C SER A 402 39.75 -27.97 12.99
N GLN A 403 40.62 -28.39 13.90
CA GLN A 403 40.35 -28.42 15.35
C GLN A 403 39.05 -29.19 15.72
N GLY A 404 38.74 -30.28 15.00
CA GLY A 404 37.52 -31.07 15.22
C GLY A 404 36.23 -30.43 14.71
N ILE A 405 36.33 -29.37 13.90
CA ILE A 405 35.21 -28.70 13.24
C ILE A 405 35.28 -28.97 11.74
N LEU A 406 34.27 -29.65 11.20
CA LEU A 406 34.05 -29.78 9.76
C LEU A 406 33.44 -28.47 9.24
N THR A 407 34.19 -27.75 8.41
CA THR A 407 33.71 -26.56 7.70
C THR A 407 33.24 -26.95 6.30
N ILE A 408 31.99 -26.63 5.98
CA ILE A 408 31.37 -26.79 4.67
C ILE A 408 31.06 -25.38 4.14
N SER A 409 31.86 -24.91 3.20
CA SER A 409 31.69 -23.59 2.60
C SER A 409 31.89 -23.65 1.09
N ARG A 410 31.44 -22.61 0.39
CA ARG A 410 31.85 -22.37 -0.99
C ARG A 410 33.15 -21.58 -0.95
N LYS A 411 34.16 -22.00 -1.71
CA LYS A 411 35.38 -21.21 -1.92
C LYS A 411 34.97 -19.81 -2.37
N SER A 412 35.58 -18.79 -1.80
CA SER A 412 35.31 -17.41 -2.17
C SER A 412 35.72 -17.22 -3.64
N GLU A 413 34.75 -17.32 -4.54
CA GLU A 413 34.99 -17.16 -5.96
C GLU A 413 35.11 -15.67 -6.25
N ASN A 414 36.34 -15.21 -6.48
CA ASN A 414 36.65 -13.83 -6.87
C ASN A 414 36.30 -13.59 -8.36
N SER A 415 35.22 -14.22 -8.84
CA SER A 415 34.83 -14.18 -10.24
C SER A 415 33.82 -13.05 -10.47
N PRO A 416 34.11 -12.07 -11.33
CA PRO A 416 33.20 -10.96 -11.65
C PRO A 416 32.07 -11.37 -12.61
N HIS A 417 31.65 -12.64 -12.57
CA HIS A 417 30.61 -13.14 -13.46
C HIS A 417 29.23 -12.80 -12.90
N VAL A 418 28.58 -11.81 -13.51
CA VAL A 418 27.16 -11.54 -13.27
C VAL A 418 26.37 -12.60 -14.04
N CYS A 419 25.94 -13.65 -13.35
CA CYS A 419 25.13 -14.67 -14.01
C CYS A 419 23.68 -14.20 -14.17
N ILE A 420 23.30 -13.89 -15.41
CA ILE A 420 21.91 -13.56 -15.78
C ILE A 420 21.22 -14.90 -16.12
N PHE A 421 20.23 -15.30 -15.32
CA PHE A 421 19.48 -16.58 -15.41
C PHE A 421 20.19 -17.87 -14.90
N CYS A 422 21.07 -17.77 -13.90
CA CYS A 422 21.53 -18.98 -13.20
C CYS A 422 20.42 -19.61 -12.35
N SER A 423 20.16 -20.90 -12.54
CA SER A 423 19.42 -21.70 -11.56
C SER A 423 20.37 -22.12 -10.45
N THR A 424 20.11 -21.68 -9.21
CA THR A 424 20.86 -22.13 -8.03
C THR A 424 20.53 -23.59 -7.75
N HIS A 425 21.35 -24.50 -8.28
CA HIS A 425 21.21 -25.92 -7.93
C HIS A 425 21.82 -26.14 -6.54
N SER A 426 21.00 -26.63 -5.61
CA SER A 426 21.46 -26.99 -4.28
C SER A 426 22.40 -28.19 -4.35
N THR A 427 23.65 -28.01 -3.96
CA THR A 427 24.58 -29.12 -3.68
C THR A 427 24.14 -29.78 -2.38
N ASN A 428 23.97 -31.11 -2.40
CA ASN A 428 23.63 -31.89 -1.22
C ASN A 428 24.89 -32.50 -0.62
N VAL A 429 25.13 -32.28 0.66
CA VAL A 429 26.30 -32.78 1.40
C VAL A 429 25.80 -33.71 2.49
N ARG A 430 26.07 -35.00 2.36
CA ARG A 430 25.77 -36.01 3.39
C ARG A 430 26.98 -36.16 4.30
N VAL A 431 26.77 -36.17 5.61
CA VAL A 431 27.83 -36.23 6.62
C VAL A 431 27.49 -37.32 7.62
N TRP A 432 28.46 -38.19 7.92
CA TRP A 432 28.36 -39.23 8.93
C TRP A 432 29.35 -38.94 10.06
N LEU A 433 28.87 -39.08 11.30
CA LEU A 433 29.69 -38.96 12.50
C LEU A 433 29.07 -39.72 13.69
N PRO A 434 29.88 -40.14 14.69
CA PRO A 434 29.37 -40.88 15.86
C PRO A 434 28.59 -40.02 16.84
N VAL A 435 29.06 -38.81 17.14
CA VAL A 435 28.46 -37.89 18.13
C VAL A 435 28.58 -36.44 17.64
N LEU A 436 27.47 -35.72 17.63
CA LEU A 436 27.41 -34.30 17.30
C LEU A 436 27.36 -33.44 18.57
N GLN A 437 28.32 -32.51 18.71
CA GLN A 437 28.41 -31.54 19.81
C GLN A 437 27.95 -30.14 19.39
N SER A 438 28.23 -29.73 18.15
CA SER A 438 27.90 -28.39 17.68
C SER A 438 27.49 -28.37 16.21
N LEU A 439 26.46 -27.60 15.88
CA LEU A 439 25.99 -27.35 14.53
C LEU A 439 25.80 -25.85 14.34
N SER A 440 26.51 -25.27 13.38
CA SER A 440 26.36 -23.87 12.98
C SER A 440 25.98 -23.80 11.50
N ALA A 441 24.87 -23.13 11.18
CA ALA A 441 24.42 -22.94 9.80
C ALA A 441 24.11 -21.46 9.54
N SER A 442 24.71 -20.88 8.50
CA SER A 442 24.52 -19.47 8.14
C SER A 442 24.34 -19.25 6.64
N ASN A 443 23.63 -18.18 6.28
CA ASN A 443 23.44 -17.73 4.89
C ASN A 443 22.74 -18.77 4.00
N GLY A 444 21.49 -19.10 4.34
CA GLY A 444 20.62 -19.93 3.50
C GLY A 444 20.97 -21.43 3.47
N VAL A 445 21.58 -21.95 4.54
CA VAL A 445 21.87 -23.39 4.66
C VAL A 445 20.66 -24.14 5.20
N ASN A 446 20.38 -25.31 4.64
CA ASN A 446 19.34 -26.21 5.10
C ASN A 446 19.96 -27.51 5.62
N VAL A 447 19.72 -27.86 6.88
CA VAL A 447 20.26 -29.06 7.50
C VAL A 447 19.14 -30.00 7.90
N LYS A 448 19.29 -31.29 7.61
CA LYS A 448 18.32 -32.33 8.01
C LYS A 448 19.03 -33.56 8.55
N GLY A 449 18.36 -34.32 9.41
CA GLY A 449 18.76 -35.69 9.69
C GLY A 449 18.68 -36.09 11.15
N THR A 450 19.49 -37.08 11.50
CA THR A 450 19.50 -37.70 12.82
C THR A 450 20.91 -37.67 13.38
N ALA A 451 21.05 -37.13 14.59
CA ALA A 451 22.34 -37.02 15.26
C ALA A 451 22.28 -37.69 16.62
N ASN A 452 23.30 -38.49 16.92
CA ASN A 452 23.55 -38.92 18.28
C ASN A 452 24.21 -37.77 19.05
N ALA A 453 23.68 -37.46 20.23
CA ALA A 453 24.26 -36.44 21.10
C ALA A 453 24.65 -37.05 22.45
N SER A 454 25.79 -36.64 22.98
CA SER A 454 26.25 -36.96 24.33
C SER A 454 26.68 -35.67 25.02
N GLY A 455 26.12 -35.38 26.20
CA GLY A 455 26.39 -34.13 26.92
C GLY A 455 25.64 -32.94 26.31
N THR A 456 26.37 -31.88 25.98
CA THR A 456 25.81 -30.61 25.50
C THR A 456 25.83 -30.54 23.97
N ILE A 457 24.69 -30.24 23.35
CA ILE A 457 24.57 -29.95 21.92
C ILE A 457 24.23 -28.48 21.69
N SER A 458 25.02 -27.79 20.87
CA SER A 458 24.84 -26.38 20.53
C SER A 458 24.46 -26.22 19.06
N VAL A 459 23.27 -25.69 18.78
CA VAL A 459 22.78 -25.41 17.42
C VAL A 459 22.61 -23.90 17.24
N ARG A 460 23.29 -23.32 16.25
CA ARG A 460 23.23 -21.88 15.92
C ARG A 460 22.81 -21.68 14.47
N LEU A 461 21.75 -20.91 14.23
CA LEU A 461 21.24 -20.60 12.90
C LEU A 461 21.17 -19.10 12.66
N GLU A 462 21.71 -18.66 11.54
CA GLU A 462 21.75 -17.25 11.14
C GLU A 462 21.36 -17.07 9.67
N ASN A 463 20.83 -15.88 9.36
CA ASN A 463 20.60 -15.39 8.00
C ASN A 463 19.82 -16.37 7.10
N GLY A 464 18.57 -16.67 7.49
CA GLY A 464 17.66 -17.49 6.70
C GLY A 464 18.02 -18.97 6.60
N SER A 465 18.74 -19.51 7.59
CA SER A 465 19.10 -20.94 7.63
C SER A 465 18.01 -21.77 8.30
N SER A 466 17.92 -23.06 7.96
CA SER A 466 16.94 -23.97 8.55
C SER A 466 17.55 -25.31 8.99
N VAL A 467 17.03 -25.86 10.08
CA VAL A 467 17.39 -27.17 10.63
C VAL A 467 16.13 -28.00 10.87
N ASP A 468 16.20 -29.29 10.53
CA ASP A 468 15.28 -30.34 10.95
C ASP A 468 16.08 -31.51 11.52
N LEU A 469 16.24 -31.56 12.85
CA LEU A 469 17.17 -32.46 13.53
C LEU A 469 16.46 -33.35 14.56
N SER A 470 16.64 -34.66 14.43
CA SER A 470 16.22 -35.63 15.45
C SER A 470 17.42 -36.01 16.32
N ILE A 471 17.37 -35.64 17.60
CA ILE A 471 18.43 -35.93 18.57
C ILE A 471 18.14 -37.29 19.20
N VAL A 472 19.06 -38.23 18.99
CA VAL A 472 18.98 -39.59 19.54
C VAL A 472 19.98 -39.74 20.68
N GLY A 473 19.54 -40.35 21.79
CA GLY A 473 20.32 -40.49 23.02
C GLY A 473 19.85 -39.55 24.13
N THR A 474 20.57 -39.56 25.25
CA THR A 474 20.27 -38.71 26.40
C THR A 474 21.24 -37.53 26.40
N SER A 475 20.84 -36.41 25.79
CA SER A 475 21.59 -35.16 25.92
C SER A 475 21.37 -34.54 27.30
N THR A 476 22.44 -34.02 27.90
CA THR A 476 22.36 -33.26 29.15
C THR A 476 21.77 -31.88 28.91
N GLN A 477 22.17 -31.23 27.80
CA GLN A 477 21.74 -29.86 27.51
C GLN A 477 21.64 -29.60 26.01
N VAL A 478 20.53 -28.97 25.58
CA VAL A 478 20.35 -28.49 24.19
C VAL A 478 20.36 -26.97 24.21
N LEU A 479 21.34 -26.34 23.55
CA LEU A 479 21.36 -24.89 23.32
C LEU A 479 20.99 -24.62 21.87
N LEU A 480 19.91 -23.89 21.64
CA LEU A 480 19.44 -23.53 20.31
C LEU A 480 19.31 -22.03 20.19
N ARG A 481 20.07 -21.43 19.27
CA ARG A 481 20.00 -20.01 18.94
C ARG A 481 19.62 -19.82 17.48
N THR A 482 18.58 -19.05 17.23
CA THR A 482 18.12 -18.72 15.87
C THR A 482 17.98 -17.21 15.70
N GLU A 483 18.59 -16.67 14.64
CA GLU A 483 18.57 -15.24 14.33
C GLU A 483 18.20 -14.99 12.86
N ASN A 484 17.71 -13.80 12.54
CA ASN A 484 17.49 -13.27 11.19
C ASN A 484 16.69 -14.24 10.29
N ALA A 485 15.40 -14.41 10.60
CA ALA A 485 14.46 -15.25 9.82
C ALA A 485 14.85 -16.74 9.68
N SER A 486 15.67 -17.28 10.59
CA SER A 486 16.05 -18.70 10.62
C SER A 486 14.96 -19.58 11.26
N ARG A 487 14.96 -20.88 10.93
CA ARG A 487 13.97 -21.85 11.45
C ARG A 487 14.63 -23.12 11.98
N ALA A 488 14.33 -23.51 13.21
CA ALA A 488 14.78 -24.78 13.77
C ALA A 488 13.59 -25.67 14.12
N ASN A 489 13.60 -26.91 13.66
CA ASN A 489 12.75 -28.00 14.12
C ASN A 489 13.63 -29.05 14.80
N ILE A 490 13.39 -29.32 16.09
CA ILE A 490 14.17 -30.29 16.87
C ILE A 490 13.24 -31.23 17.61
N SER A 491 13.60 -32.51 17.61
CA SER A 491 12.93 -33.57 18.39
C SER A 491 13.92 -34.38 19.22
N GLY A 492 13.44 -35.00 20.31
CA GLY A 492 14.26 -35.84 21.19
C GLY A 492 13.89 -35.71 22.68
N SER A 493 14.85 -35.99 23.57
CA SER A 493 14.69 -35.82 25.02
C SER A 493 15.98 -35.26 25.62
N THR A 494 15.85 -34.29 26.53
CA THR A 494 17.00 -33.65 27.21
C THR A 494 16.68 -33.32 28.66
N GLU A 495 17.71 -33.20 29.50
CA GLU A 495 17.54 -32.71 30.88
C GLU A 495 17.26 -31.20 30.89
N GLU A 496 18.12 -30.43 30.23
CA GLU A 496 17.99 -28.97 30.13
C GLU A 496 17.93 -28.50 28.67
N ALA A 497 17.14 -27.46 28.40
CA ALA A 497 17.06 -26.82 27.10
C ALA A 497 17.10 -25.29 27.23
N ASP A 498 17.87 -24.64 26.38
CA ASP A 498 18.04 -23.19 26.30
C ASP A 498 17.75 -22.73 24.88
N PHE A 499 16.64 -22.02 24.69
CA PHE A 499 16.14 -21.57 23.41
C PHE A 499 16.18 -20.05 23.32
N SER A 500 16.84 -19.53 22.29
CA SER A 500 16.89 -18.10 22.02
C SER A 500 16.53 -17.84 20.56
N ALA A 501 15.46 -17.07 20.34
CA ALA A 501 14.99 -16.70 19.01
C ALA A 501 14.87 -15.17 18.91
N SER A 502 15.45 -14.59 17.85
CA SER A 502 15.38 -13.15 17.57
C SER A 502 15.08 -12.87 16.09
N ASN A 503 14.66 -11.64 15.79
CA ASN A 503 14.50 -11.07 14.43
C ASN A 503 13.68 -11.95 13.48
N GLY A 504 12.43 -12.26 13.85
CA GLY A 504 11.50 -13.04 13.02
C GLY A 504 11.85 -14.52 12.84
N SER A 505 12.77 -15.06 13.65
CA SER A 505 13.12 -16.48 13.64
C SER A 505 12.08 -17.34 14.36
N ARG A 506 12.14 -18.66 14.11
CA ARG A 506 11.20 -19.63 14.70
C ARG A 506 11.91 -20.88 15.22
N ILE A 507 11.58 -21.27 16.44
CA ILE A 507 11.98 -22.54 17.06
C ILE A 507 10.73 -23.42 17.24
N GLN A 508 10.79 -24.65 16.74
CA GLN A 508 9.77 -25.68 16.86
C GLN A 508 10.40 -26.86 17.60
N ALA A 509 10.07 -26.99 18.88
CA ALA A 509 10.59 -27.97 19.81
C ALA A 509 9.43 -28.69 20.55
N GLU A 510 8.27 -28.79 19.91
CA GLU A 510 7.08 -29.49 20.44
C GLU A 510 7.31 -30.99 20.68
N ASN A 511 8.23 -31.59 19.90
CA ASN A 511 8.63 -33.00 20.01
C ASN A 511 9.96 -33.18 20.77
N LEU A 512 10.46 -32.13 21.44
CA LEU A 512 11.66 -32.18 22.27
C LEU A 512 11.24 -32.12 23.74
N VAL A 513 11.29 -33.26 24.42
CA VAL A 513 10.86 -33.38 25.81
C VAL A 513 12.00 -32.94 26.73
N ALA A 514 11.87 -31.78 27.37
CA ALA A 514 12.86 -31.24 28.30
C ALA A 514 12.33 -31.18 29.75
N LYS A 515 13.17 -31.46 30.75
CA LYS A 515 12.78 -31.28 32.17
C LYS A 515 12.78 -29.80 32.56
N LYS A 516 13.87 -29.10 32.28
CA LYS A 516 14.00 -27.66 32.51
C LYS A 516 14.20 -26.93 31.19
N VAL A 517 13.44 -25.85 30.97
CA VAL A 517 13.51 -25.06 29.75
C VAL A 517 13.69 -23.59 30.09
N ARG A 518 14.68 -22.95 29.47
CA ARG A 518 14.80 -21.49 29.37
C ARG A 518 14.48 -21.09 27.93
N ALA A 519 13.55 -20.16 27.75
CA ALA A 519 13.12 -19.71 26.43
C ALA A 519 13.10 -18.18 26.37
N HIS A 520 13.85 -17.61 25.45
CA HIS A 520 13.92 -16.17 25.19
C HIS A 520 13.50 -15.86 23.75
N ALA A 521 12.34 -15.21 23.58
CA ALA A 521 11.80 -14.82 22.28
C ALA A 521 11.75 -13.29 22.16
N SER A 522 12.48 -12.72 21.20
CA SER A 522 12.48 -11.27 20.93
C SER A 522 12.22 -10.92 19.46
N ASN A 523 11.82 -9.68 19.20
CA ASN A 523 11.70 -9.08 17.86
C ASN A 523 10.88 -9.92 16.87
N ALA A 524 9.59 -10.11 17.18
CA ALA A 524 8.64 -10.88 16.36
C ALA A 524 9.02 -12.36 16.11
N SER A 525 9.83 -12.96 16.98
CA SER A 525 10.16 -14.39 16.91
C SER A 525 9.09 -15.26 17.58
N LYS A 526 9.09 -16.56 17.25
CA LYS A 526 8.18 -17.55 17.83
C LYS A 526 8.91 -18.81 18.32
N ILE A 527 8.68 -19.21 19.55
CA ILE A 527 9.18 -20.48 20.12
C ILE A 527 8.00 -21.34 20.51
N THR A 528 7.97 -22.59 20.03
CA THR A 528 7.03 -23.62 20.49
C THR A 528 7.83 -24.72 21.18
N LEU A 529 7.49 -25.09 22.42
CA LEU A 529 8.30 -25.97 23.27
C LEU A 529 7.48 -26.91 24.16
N GLN A 530 8.14 -27.91 24.75
CA GLN A 530 7.56 -28.78 25.78
C GLN A 530 8.44 -28.80 27.04
N ALA A 531 7.85 -28.54 28.21
CA ALA A 531 8.56 -28.51 29.50
C ALA A 531 7.84 -29.38 30.55
N LYS A 532 8.59 -30.21 31.29
CA LYS A 532 8.03 -31.13 32.31
C LYS A 532 8.09 -30.60 33.75
N GLU A 533 9.17 -29.93 34.14
CA GLU A 533 9.39 -29.54 35.55
C GLU A 533 9.48 -28.03 35.72
N VAL A 534 10.37 -27.37 34.98
CA VAL A 534 10.63 -25.93 35.11
C VAL A 534 10.56 -25.27 33.74
N LEU A 535 9.83 -24.16 33.64
CA LEU A 535 9.83 -23.28 32.47
C LEU A 535 10.16 -21.85 32.90
N ASP A 536 11.25 -21.31 32.36
CA ASP A 536 11.64 -19.90 32.48
C ASP A 536 11.48 -19.24 31.10
N ALA A 537 10.47 -18.39 30.95
CA ALA A 537 10.04 -17.84 29.67
C ALA A 537 10.13 -16.32 29.65
N THR A 538 10.99 -15.78 28.78
CA THR A 538 11.14 -14.34 28.53
C THR A 538 10.67 -14.00 27.12
N ALA A 539 9.67 -13.14 26.98
CA ALA A 539 9.14 -12.72 25.68
C ALA A 539 9.10 -11.18 25.59
N GLU A 540 9.78 -10.63 24.58
CA GLU A 540 9.96 -9.19 24.40
C GLU A 540 9.70 -8.76 22.94
N ASN A 541 9.36 -7.49 22.71
CA ASN A 541 9.25 -6.88 21.37
C ASN A 541 8.44 -7.73 20.37
N ALA A 542 7.21 -8.10 20.75
CA ALA A 542 6.32 -8.96 19.96
C ALA A 542 6.79 -10.42 19.82
N GLY A 543 7.65 -10.89 20.73
CA GLY A 543 8.01 -12.30 20.85
C GLY A 543 6.83 -13.17 21.30
N ARG A 544 6.77 -14.40 20.80
CA ARG A 544 5.73 -15.37 21.15
C ARG A 544 6.32 -16.69 21.64
N ILE A 545 5.88 -17.15 22.80
CA ILE A 545 6.23 -18.46 23.35
C ILE A 545 4.95 -19.27 23.55
N GLU A 546 4.90 -20.44 22.93
CA GLU A 546 3.83 -21.42 23.09
C GLU A 546 4.40 -22.67 23.74
N TYR A 547 3.80 -23.14 24.83
CA TYR A 547 4.31 -24.29 25.57
C TYR A 547 3.28 -25.41 25.77
N ILE A 548 3.76 -26.65 25.75
CA ILE A 548 3.01 -27.88 26.02
C ILE A 548 3.43 -28.43 27.38
N GLY A 549 2.46 -28.91 28.16
CA GLY A 549 2.66 -29.56 29.46
C GLY A 549 2.19 -28.74 30.66
N THR A 550 2.45 -29.26 31.86
CA THR A 550 2.16 -28.64 33.16
C THR A 550 3.45 -28.60 33.99
N PRO A 551 4.36 -27.63 33.77
CA PRO A 551 5.56 -27.51 34.59
C PRO A 551 5.18 -27.25 36.05
N LYS A 552 5.98 -27.76 36.99
CA LYS A 552 5.82 -27.54 38.43
C LYS A 552 6.15 -26.11 38.81
N GLU A 553 7.12 -25.50 38.13
CA GLU A 553 7.55 -24.13 38.33
C GLU A 553 7.53 -23.37 37.00
N LEU A 554 6.84 -22.23 36.96
CA LEU A 554 6.76 -21.35 35.80
C LEU A 554 7.23 -19.95 36.20
N ARG A 555 8.34 -19.50 35.59
CA ARG A 555 8.85 -18.12 35.67
C ARG A 555 8.57 -17.45 34.33
N GLN A 556 8.01 -16.25 34.36
CA GLN A 556 7.65 -15.52 33.15
C GLN A 556 8.05 -14.06 33.27
N ASP A 557 8.65 -13.55 32.19
CA ASP A 557 8.89 -12.14 31.97
C ASP A 557 8.40 -11.78 30.57
N VAL A 558 7.22 -11.18 30.49
CA VAL A 558 6.55 -10.86 29.23
C VAL A 558 6.32 -9.36 29.19
N SER A 559 6.97 -8.70 28.23
CA SER A 559 6.90 -7.25 28.05
C SER A 559 6.47 -6.88 26.63
N ASN A 560 5.95 -5.65 26.46
CA ASN A 560 5.47 -5.13 25.18
C ASN A 560 4.32 -6.00 24.60
N ALA A 561 4.15 -6.01 23.27
CA ALA A 561 3.11 -6.78 22.57
C ALA A 561 3.40 -8.29 22.47
N SER A 562 4.06 -8.87 23.48
CA SER A 562 4.53 -10.26 23.50
C SER A 562 3.49 -11.21 24.07
N VAL A 563 3.55 -12.50 23.71
CA VAL A 563 2.54 -13.50 24.09
C VAL A 563 3.21 -14.75 24.65
N LEU A 564 2.77 -15.17 25.84
CA LEU A 564 3.07 -16.48 26.42
C LEU A 564 1.77 -17.26 26.56
N GLU A 565 1.64 -18.38 25.86
CA GLU A 565 0.40 -19.14 25.79
C GLU A 565 0.65 -20.64 25.98
N ARG A 566 -0.23 -21.29 26.75
CA ARG A 566 -0.23 -22.74 26.88
C ARG A 566 -1.11 -23.34 25.78
N ILE A 567 -0.57 -24.28 25.03
CA ILE A 567 -1.32 -25.00 23.99
C ILE A 567 -1.65 -26.43 24.48
N SER A 568 -2.84 -26.91 24.12
CA SER A 568 -3.27 -28.29 24.43
C SER A 568 -2.70 -29.22 23.37
N GLY A 569 -1.63 -29.95 23.69
CA GLY A 569 -1.06 -30.99 22.85
C GLY A 569 -1.24 -32.36 23.51
N ASP A 570 -1.86 -33.30 22.80
CA ASP A 570 -1.72 -34.73 23.13
C ASP A 570 -0.24 -35.12 22.98
N ALA A 571 0.28 -35.87 23.95
CA ALA A 571 1.66 -36.34 23.91
C ALA A 571 1.87 -37.19 22.64
N PRO A 572 2.94 -36.96 21.85
CA PRO A 572 3.27 -37.87 20.76
C PRO A 572 3.55 -39.28 21.32
N PRO A 573 3.25 -40.35 20.56
CA PRO A 573 3.47 -41.71 21.02
C PRO A 573 4.93 -41.90 21.39
N VAL A 574 5.18 -42.49 22.56
CA VAL A 574 6.50 -42.96 22.98
C VAL A 574 7.01 -43.86 21.86
N VAL A 575 8.11 -43.47 21.20
CA VAL A 575 8.79 -44.32 20.22
C VAL A 575 9.38 -45.50 21.01
N GLU A 576 8.62 -46.57 21.14
CA GLU A 576 9.14 -47.86 21.56
C GLU A 576 10.23 -48.29 20.58
N LYS A 577 11.32 -48.84 21.14
CA LYS A 577 12.45 -49.40 20.39
C LYS A 577 11.96 -50.17 19.17
N ILE A 578 12.21 -49.61 17.98
CA ILE A 578 12.03 -50.35 16.73
C ILE A 578 13.05 -51.48 16.76
N SER A 579 12.52 -52.70 16.88
CA SER A 579 13.29 -53.93 16.71
C SER A 579 13.95 -53.93 15.34
N THR A 580 15.21 -54.34 15.32
CA THR A 580 16.05 -54.48 14.13
C THR A 580 15.36 -55.34 13.06
N THR A 581 14.80 -54.71 12.04
CA THR A 581 14.58 -55.34 10.75
C THR A 581 15.39 -54.59 9.72
N THR A 582 16.39 -55.30 9.19
CA THR A 582 17.28 -54.91 8.11
C THR A 582 16.50 -54.25 6.94
N PRO A 583 17.01 -53.15 6.36
CA PRO A 583 16.41 -52.59 5.16
C PRO A 583 16.58 -53.57 3.97
N PRO A 584 15.62 -53.62 3.02
CA PRO A 584 15.78 -54.45 1.84
C PRO A 584 16.95 -53.93 1.00
N THR A 585 17.82 -54.85 0.61
CA THR A 585 18.94 -54.62 -0.30
C THR A 585 18.41 -54.01 -1.61
N PRO A 586 18.95 -52.86 -2.08
CA PRO A 586 18.57 -52.32 -3.37
C PRO A 586 18.96 -53.30 -4.49
N PRO A 587 18.18 -53.41 -5.58
CA PRO A 587 18.51 -54.29 -6.68
C PRO A 587 19.84 -53.84 -7.32
N ALA A 588 20.75 -54.80 -7.49
CA ALA A 588 22.02 -54.57 -8.17
C ALA A 588 21.78 -54.03 -9.58
N LEU A 589 22.29 -52.84 -9.86
CA LEU A 589 22.35 -52.30 -11.22
C LEU A 589 23.34 -53.15 -12.03
N PRO A 590 22.99 -53.56 -13.27
CA PRO A 590 23.90 -54.31 -14.11
C PRO A 590 25.07 -53.43 -14.55
N VAL A 591 26.27 -53.82 -14.15
CA VAL A 591 27.53 -53.28 -14.67
C VAL A 591 27.73 -53.87 -16.07
N THR A 592 27.32 -53.15 -17.11
CA THR A 592 27.77 -53.42 -18.47
C THR A 592 29.04 -52.63 -18.72
N MET A 593 30.21 -53.30 -18.65
CA MET A 593 31.45 -52.77 -19.20
C MET A 593 31.36 -52.75 -20.73
N PRO A 594 31.67 -51.64 -21.42
CA PRO A 594 31.90 -51.69 -22.85
C PRO A 594 33.28 -52.31 -23.12
N SER A 595 33.27 -53.32 -24.00
CA SER A 595 34.44 -53.95 -24.60
C SER A 595 35.33 -52.89 -25.25
N VAL A 596 36.61 -52.92 -24.88
CA VAL A 596 37.70 -52.20 -25.55
C VAL A 596 37.94 -52.92 -26.88
N ASP A 597 37.47 -52.34 -27.98
CA ASP A 597 37.86 -52.75 -29.32
C ASP A 597 38.94 -51.80 -29.85
N GLY A 598 40.07 -52.36 -30.23
CA GLY A 598 41.29 -51.65 -30.58
C GLY A 598 41.18 -50.97 -31.93
N ARG A 599 41.25 -49.64 -31.95
CA ARG A 599 41.69 -48.89 -33.14
C ARG A 599 42.82 -47.94 -32.77
N ARG A 600 43.93 -48.11 -33.48
CA ARG A 600 45.17 -47.33 -33.37
C ARG A 600 44.90 -45.83 -33.56
N PRO A 601 45.62 -44.95 -32.87
CA PRO A 601 45.62 -43.52 -33.18
C PRO A 601 46.40 -43.26 -34.47
N THR A 602 45.80 -42.48 -35.37
CA THR A 602 46.48 -41.81 -36.49
C THR A 602 47.32 -40.64 -35.96
N PRO A 603 48.51 -40.36 -36.53
CA PRO A 603 49.39 -39.33 -36.00
C PRO A 603 48.91 -37.93 -36.40
N VAL A 604 48.99 -37.02 -35.45
CA VAL A 604 48.79 -35.58 -35.60
C VAL A 604 49.98 -35.02 -36.37
N VAL A 605 49.70 -34.33 -37.48
CA VAL A 605 50.68 -33.52 -38.22
C VAL A 605 50.75 -32.17 -37.50
N GLU A 606 51.92 -31.88 -36.91
CA GLU A 606 52.34 -30.52 -36.57
C GLU A 606 52.59 -29.75 -37.87
N ASP A 607 52.11 -28.51 -37.94
CA ASP A 607 52.69 -27.53 -38.86
C ASP A 607 52.91 -26.21 -38.09
N PRO A 608 54.11 -25.60 -38.14
CA PRO A 608 54.50 -24.48 -37.31
C PRO A 608 54.32 -23.13 -38.02
N ALA A 609 54.38 -22.07 -37.19
CA ALA A 609 54.61 -20.67 -37.54
C ALA A 609 53.45 -19.88 -38.21
N LEU A 610 53.05 -18.78 -37.57
CA LEU A 610 53.55 -17.48 -38.00
C LEU A 610 53.33 -16.40 -36.94
N SER A 611 54.43 -15.79 -36.54
CA SER A 611 54.56 -14.47 -35.95
C SER A 611 54.17 -13.37 -36.95
N MET A 612 53.30 -12.44 -36.53
CA MET A 612 53.46 -10.98 -36.68
C MET A 612 52.34 -10.25 -35.93
#